data_AF-A0A354CSN0-F1
#
_entry.id   AF-A0A354CSN0-F1
#
_cell.length_a   1.000
_cell.length_b   1.000
_cell.length_c   1.000
_cell.angle_alpha   90.00
_cell.angle_beta   90.00
_cell.angle_gamma   90.00
#
_symmetry.space_group_name_H-M   'P 1'
#
loop_
_entity.id
_entity.type
_entity.pdbx_description
1 polymer ?
#
loop_
_entity_poly.entity_id
_entity_poly.type
_entity_poly.pdbx_seq_one_letter_code
_entity_poly.pdbx_strand_id
1 'polypeptide(L)' 'MKNKRICPKCGSSDIRIIDGYAGAYGSGNNIMTGATIFSAVNVDRYICCSCGFTEEWINTEDIPKIEKSKKAHK' A
#
# COMPACT_ATOMS: atom_id res chain seq x y z
N MET A 1 11.06 -4.50 -2.61
CA MET A 1 11.53 -3.82 -1.39
C MET A 1 11.10 -4.54 -0.12
N LYS A 2 9.83 -4.98 0.00
CA LYS A 2 9.28 -5.62 1.22
C LYS A 2 10.14 -6.74 1.81
N ASN A 3 10.55 -7.72 1.00
CA ASN A 3 11.24 -8.91 1.53
C ASN A 3 12.75 -8.74 1.69
N LYS A 4 13.41 -8.02 0.77
CA LYS A 4 14.88 -7.92 0.71
C LYS A 4 15.43 -6.60 1.24
N ARG A 5 14.59 -5.60 1.49
CA ARG A 5 14.99 -4.20 1.80
C ARG A 5 15.95 -3.59 0.77
N ILE A 6 15.85 -4.03 -0.49
CA ILE A 6 16.64 -3.52 -1.62
C ILE A 6 15.69 -3.05 -2.73
N CYS A 7 16.02 -1.91 -3.34
CA CYS A 7 15.32 -1.35 -4.48
C CYS A 7 15.54 -2.24 -5.72
N PRO A 8 14.47 -2.77 -6.36
CA PRO A 8 14.60 -3.61 -7.55
C PRO A 8 15.01 -2.83 -8.80
N LYS A 9 15.00 -1.49 -8.76
CA LYS A 9 15.32 -0.63 -9.91
C LYS A 9 16.78 -0.16 -9.93
N CYS A 10 17.35 0.17 -8.77
CA CYS A 10 18.71 0.72 -8.69
C CYS A 10 19.64 -0.03 -7.73
N GLY A 11 19.16 -1.05 -7.00
CA GLY A 11 19.96 -1.81 -6.05
C GLY A 11 20.25 -1.12 -4.71
N SER A 12 19.79 0.12 -4.50
CA SER A 12 19.97 0.83 -3.23
C SER A 12 19.22 0.16 -2.06
N SER A 13 19.81 0.25 -0.86
CA SER A 13 19.21 -0.14 0.42
C SER A 13 18.63 1.03 1.22
N ASP A 14 18.74 2.27 0.72
CA ASP A 14 18.14 3.45 1.35
C ASP A 14 16.62 3.47 1.09
N ILE A 15 15.91 2.69 1.91
CA ILE A 15 14.48 2.47 1.81
C ILE A 15 13.77 2.99 3.05
N ARG A 16 12.75 3.83 2.86
CA ARG A 16 11.81 4.25 3.90
C ARG A 16 10.46 3.56 3.71
N ILE A 17 9.79 3.27 4.81
CA ILE A 17 8.47 2.65 4.83
C ILE A 17 7.52 3.65 5.48
N ILE A 18 6.40 3.91 4.81
CA ILE A 18 5.28 4.70 5.33
C ILE A 18 4.14 3.73 5.55
N ASP A 19 3.72 3.60 6.81
CA ASP A 19 2.62 2.70 7.18
C ASP A 19 1.30 3.24 6.60
N GLY A 20 0.51 2.33 6.03
CA GLY A 20 -0.81 2.63 5.51
C GLY A 20 -1.77 2.98 6.64
N TYR A 21 -2.64 3.97 6.40
CA TYR A 21 -3.70 4.32 7.33
C TYR A 21 -4.92 4.87 6.60
N ALA A 22 -6.06 4.80 7.27
CA ALA A 22 -7.33 5.36 6.82
C ALA A 22 -7.83 6.38 7.86
N GLY A 23 -7.85 7.64 7.46
CA GLY A 23 -8.27 8.78 8.28
C GLY A 23 -9.62 9.35 7.86
N ALA A 24 -9.97 10.51 8.42
CA ALA A 24 -11.21 11.21 8.09
C ALA A 24 -11.33 11.42 6.58
N TYR A 25 -12.57 11.26 6.06
CA TYR A 25 -12.89 11.38 4.63
C TYR A 25 -12.07 10.45 3.71
N GLY A 26 -11.55 9.33 4.23
CA GLY A 26 -10.75 8.38 3.47
C GLY A 26 -9.31 8.81 3.23
N SER A 27 -8.82 9.83 3.95
CA SER A 27 -7.43 10.31 3.88
C SER A 27 -6.42 9.22 4.27
N GLY A 28 -5.18 9.38 3.82
CA GLY A 28 -4.08 8.42 4.03
C GLY A 28 -3.82 7.52 2.83
N ASN A 29 -2.93 6.55 3.00
CA ASN A 29 -2.64 5.55 1.96
C ASN A 29 -3.48 4.31 2.20
N ASN A 30 -4.66 4.28 1.59
CA ASN A 30 -5.62 3.21 1.73
C ASN A 30 -6.45 3.04 0.44
N ILE A 31 -7.08 1.87 0.32
CA ILE A 31 -8.05 1.58 -0.74
C ILE A 31 -9.41 1.41 -0.07
N MET A 32 -10.32 2.35 -0.33
CA MET A 32 -11.69 2.31 0.18
C MET A 32 -12.52 1.28 -0.60
N THR A 33 -12.81 0.11 -0.02
CA THR A 33 -13.59 -0.94 -0.71
C THR A 33 -15.11 -0.80 -0.55
N GLY A 34 -15.56 0.03 0.39
CA GLY A 34 -16.97 0.30 0.68
C GLY A 34 -17.26 1.78 0.97
N ALA A 35 -18.33 2.02 1.72
CA ALA A 35 -18.84 3.37 2.02
C ALA A 35 -18.37 3.93 3.38
N THR A 36 -17.88 3.08 4.28
CA THR A 36 -17.44 3.48 5.63
C THR A 36 -15.94 3.27 5.80
N ILE A 37 -15.30 4.00 6.71
CA ILE A 37 -13.86 3.90 6.97
C ILE A 37 -13.40 2.48 7.37
N PHE A 38 -14.30 1.68 7.96
CA PHE A 38 -14.03 0.28 8.30
C PHE A 38 -13.86 -0.65 7.09
N SER A 39 -14.26 -0.19 5.90
CA SER A 39 -14.01 -0.89 4.64
C SER A 39 -12.65 -0.56 4.01
N ALA A 40 -11.86 0.31 4.63
CA ALA A 40 -10.56 0.66 4.12
C ALA A 40 -9.59 -0.53 4.22
N VAL A 41 -8.78 -0.69 3.18
CA VAL A 41 -7.61 -1.56 3.17
C VAL A 41 -6.38 -0.66 3.22
N ASN A 42 -5.60 -0.75 4.29
CA ASN A 42 -4.39 0.05 4.42
C ASN A 42 -3.31 -0.43 3.44
N VAL A 43 -2.55 0.51 2.89
CA VAL A 43 -1.49 0.24 1.93
C VAL A 43 -0.17 0.79 2.45
N ASP A 44 0.76 -0.08 2.79
CA ASP A 44 2.12 0.32 3.16
C ASP A 44 2.90 0.69 1.91
N ARG A 45 3.64 1.81 1.97
CA ARG A 45 4.45 2.30 0.87
C ARG A 45 5.93 2.22 1.20
N TYR A 46 6.67 1.46 0.41
CA TYR A 46 8.12 1.36 0.44
C TYR A 46 8.67 2.35 -0.58
N ILE A 47 9.59 3.21 -0.18
CA ILE A 47 10.14 4.30 -0.99
C ILE A 47 11.65 4.15 -1.05
N CYS A 48 12.20 4.02 -2.24
CA CYS A 48 13.64 4.13 -2.47
C CYS A 48 14.05 5.60 -2.50
N CYS A 49 14.78 6.05 -1.48
CA CYS A 49 15.23 7.44 -1.37
C CYS A 49 16.39 7.78 -2.32
N SER A 50 16.99 6.78 -2.99
CA SER A 50 18.04 7.01 -3.99
C SER A 50 17.53 7.25 -5.42
N CYS A 51 16.43 6.61 -5.83
CA CYS A 51 15.91 6.74 -7.21
C CYS A 51 14.42 7.09 -7.30
N GLY A 52 13.73 7.24 -6.18
CA GLY A 52 12.30 7.59 -6.14
C GLY A 52 11.34 6.44 -6.47
N PHE A 53 11.83 5.23 -6.75
CA PHE A 53 10.94 4.08 -6.98
C PHE A 53 10.12 3.74 -5.73
N THR A 54 8.82 3.54 -5.91
CA THR A 54 7.89 3.13 -4.86
C THR A 54 7.31 1.75 -5.12
N GLU A 55 7.08 0.98 -4.06
CA GLU A 55 6.43 -0.33 -4.09
C GLU A 55 5.41 -0.36 -2.95
N GLU A 56 4.19 -0.80 -3.26
CA GLU A 56 3.07 -0.74 -2.33
C GLU A 56 2.55 -2.14 -2.01
N TRP A 57 2.12 -2.34 -0.76
CA TRP A 57 1.61 -3.62 -0.29
C TRP A 57 0.40 -3.44 0.62
N ILE A 58 -0.61 -4.26 0.41
CA ILE A 58 -1.68 -4.48 1.38
C ILE A 58 -1.34 -5.68 2.27
N ASN A 59 -2.04 -5.79 3.41
CA ASN A 59 -2.01 -7.01 4.21
C ASN A 59 -2.70 -8.15 3.47
N THR A 60 -2.14 -9.36 3.58
CA THR A 60 -2.66 -10.53 2.88
C THR A 60 -4.07 -10.91 3.35
N GLU A 61 -4.40 -10.63 4.60
CA GLU A 61 -5.75 -10.80 5.18
C GLU A 61 -6.81 -9.90 4.54
N ASP A 62 -6.41 -8.78 3.93
CA ASP A 62 -7.30 -7.84 3.26
C ASP A 62 -7.49 -8.12 1.76
N ILE A 63 -6.73 -9.05 1.18
CA ILE A 63 -6.88 -9.46 -0.23
C ILE A 63 -8.33 -9.81 -0.58
N PRO A 64 -9.07 -10.59 0.24
CA PRO A 64 -10.48 -10.91 -0.05
C PRO A 64 -11.39 -9.69 -0.11
N LYS A 65 -11.07 -8.58 0.58
CA LYS A 65 -11.84 -7.33 0.48
C LYS A 65 -11.63 -6.66 -0.87
N ILE A 66 -10.42 -6.71 -1.42
CA ILE A 66 -10.11 -6.19 -2.76
C ILE A 66 -10.79 -7.03 -3.83
N GLU A 67 -10.69 -8.35 -3.76
CA GLU A 67 -11.29 -9.27 -4.75
C GLU A 67 -12.81 -9.11 -4.87
N LYS A 68 -13.48 -8.82 -3.74
CA LYS A 68 -14.94 -8.60 -3.67
C LYS A 68 -15.34 -7.14 -3.90
N SER A 69 -14.37 -6.23 -4.01
CA SER A 69 -14.62 -4.80 -4.15
C SER A 69 -15.22 -4.50 -5.53
N LYS A 70 -16.39 -3.86 -5.55
CA LYS A 70 -17.00 -3.35 -6.78
C LYS A 70 -16.22 -2.20 -7.42
N LYS A 71 -15.19 -1.69 -6.74
CA LYS A 71 -14.31 -0.62 -7.22
C LYS A 71 -13.06 -1.16 -7.94
N ALA A 72 -12.81 -2.46 -7.89
CA ALA A 72 -11.76 -3.12 -8.67
C ALA A 72 -12.39 -3.81 -9.90
N HIS A 73 -11.69 -3.80 -11.03
CA HIS A 73 -12.09 -4.52 -12.25
C HIS A 73 -10.96 -5.45 -12.71
N LYS A 74 -11.31 -6.50 -13.46
CA LYS A 74 -10.36 -7.42 -14.11
C LYS A 74 -10.06 -6.96 -15.53
#